data_AF-A0A920VH59-F1
#
_entry.id   AF-A0A920VH59-F1
#
_cell.length_a   1.000
_cell.length_b   1.000
_cell.length_c   1.000
_cell.angle_alpha   90.00
_cell.angle_beta   90.00
_cell.angle_gamma   90.00
#
_symmetry.space_group_name_H-M   'P 1'
#
loop_
_entity.id
_entity.type
_entity.pdbx_description
1 polymer ?
#
loop_
_entity_poly.entity_id
_entity_poly.type
_entity_poly.pdbx_seq_one_letter_code
_entity_poly.pdbx_strand_id
1 'polypeptide(L)'
;MAALADQVRSWVRAPVTVNMGPRYLHSTGQLHKGGPATGVFVIITVSADSDIAIPGEAFGFGQLNLAQAEGDYRVLAGLDRRVIRVHLSCPMDMGLEKLSACLETDAMASG
;
A
#
# COMPACT_ATOMS: atom_id res chain seq x y z
N MET A 1 4.14 -10.78 3.28
CA MET A 1 4.66 -9.41 3.08
C MET A 1 6.15 -9.36 2.78
N ALA A 2 7.04 -9.93 3.60
CA ALA A 2 8.48 -9.97 3.31
C ALA A 2 8.79 -10.63 1.95
N ALA A 3 8.22 -11.81 1.69
CA ALA A 3 8.36 -12.51 0.41
C ALA A 3 7.95 -11.66 -0.81
N LEU A 4 6.80 -10.96 -0.73
CA LEU A 4 6.36 -10.06 -1.81
C LEU A 4 7.35 -8.91 -2.01
N ALA A 5 7.89 -8.33 -0.93
CA ALA A 5 8.86 -7.26 -1.03
C ALA A 5 10.17 -7.71 -1.66
N ASP A 6 10.65 -8.91 -1.33
CA ASP A 6 11.83 -9.51 -1.94
C ASP A 6 11.62 -9.80 -3.43
N GLN A 7 10.44 -10.31 -3.80
CA GLN A 7 10.07 -10.54 -5.19
C GLN A 7 10.00 -9.22 -5.98
N VAL A 8 9.32 -8.20 -5.45
CA VAL A 8 9.27 -6.87 -6.07
C VAL A 8 10.67 -6.30 -6.22
N ARG A 9 11.52 -6.40 -5.19
CA ARG A 9 12.91 -5.94 -5.23
C ARG A 9 13.71 -6.61 -6.34
N SER A 10 13.56 -7.92 -6.50
CA SER A 10 14.20 -8.69 -7.58
C SER A 10 13.76 -8.20 -8.96
N TRP A 11 12.44 -7.99 -9.14
CA TRP A 11 11.85 -7.57 -10.40
C TRP A 11 12.22 -6.12 -10.79
N VAL A 12 12.05 -5.16 -9.87
CA VAL A 12 12.32 -3.74 -10.15
C VAL A 12 13.80 -3.36 -10.07
N ARG A 13 14.64 -4.23 -9.50
CA ARG A 13 16.09 -4.01 -9.26
C ARG A 13 16.40 -2.69 -8.55
N ALA A 14 15.54 -2.30 -7.61
CA ALA A 14 15.69 -1.09 -6.80
C ALA A 14 15.43 -1.38 -5.31
N PRO A 15 15.93 -0.54 -4.37
CA PRO A 15 15.62 -0.69 -2.95
C PRO A 15 14.11 -0.62 -2.70
N VAL A 16 13.58 -1.65 -2.01
CA VAL A 16 12.18 -1.72 -1.60
C VAL A 16 12.10 -1.58 -0.09
N THR A 17 11.16 -0.75 0.38
CA THR A 17 10.84 -0.63 1.80
C THR A 17 9.36 -0.95 2.02
N VAL A 18 9.06 -1.60 3.14
CA VAL A 18 7.69 -1.94 3.54
C VAL A 18 7.36 -1.20 4.81
N ASN A 19 6.27 -0.44 4.80
CA ASN A 19 5.81 0.32 5.94
C ASN A 19 4.33 0.03 6.19
N MET A 20 3.98 -0.38 7.42
CA MET A 20 2.59 -0.67 7.79
C MET A 20 1.82 0.62 8.06
N GLY A 21 0.57 0.68 7.58
CA GLY A 21 -0.36 1.77 7.88
C GLY A 21 -1.08 1.57 9.22
N PRO A 22 -1.66 2.63 9.80
CA PRO A 22 -1.51 4.04 9.41
C PRO A 22 -0.21 4.68 9.95
N ARG A 23 0.58 3.94 10.75
CA ARG A 23 1.75 4.47 11.49
C ARG A 23 2.82 5.15 10.62
N TYR A 24 2.98 4.76 9.35
CA TYR A 24 4.02 5.35 8.48
C TYR A 24 3.77 6.82 8.16
N LEU A 25 2.52 7.29 8.28
CA LEU A 25 2.14 8.68 8.04
C LEU A 25 2.92 9.67 8.91
N HIS A 26 3.36 9.24 10.10
CA HIS A 26 4.05 10.08 11.08
C HIS A 26 5.57 9.97 11.05
N SER A 27 6.14 9.11 10.19
CA SER A 27 7.59 8.88 10.13
C SER A 27 8.15 9.21 8.75
N THR A 28 7.89 8.39 7.75
CA THR A 28 8.42 8.58 6.39
C THR A 28 7.48 9.36 5.48
N GLY A 29 6.23 9.60 5.91
CA GLY A 29 5.22 10.32 5.13
C GLY A 29 5.67 11.71 4.66
N GLN A 30 6.40 12.46 5.50
CA GLN A 30 6.91 13.78 5.10
C GLN A 30 8.01 13.69 4.04
N LEU A 31 8.89 12.70 4.12
CA LEU A 31 9.91 12.47 3.09
C LEU A 31 9.27 12.14 1.75
N HIS A 32 8.23 11.30 1.74
CA HIS A 32 7.53 10.91 0.51
C HIS A 32 6.76 12.07 -0.14
N LYS A 33 6.25 13.00 0.66
CA LYS A 33 5.45 14.14 0.19
C LYS A 33 6.29 15.37 -0.14
N GLY A 34 7.28 15.70 0.68
CA GLY A 34 8.10 16.91 0.55
C GLY A 34 9.47 16.70 -0.10
N GLY A 35 9.93 15.46 -0.24
CA GLY A 35 11.24 15.14 -0.80
C GLY A 35 11.29 15.11 -2.34
N PRO A 36 12.45 14.74 -2.92
CA PRO A 36 12.61 14.57 -4.37
C PRO A 36 11.60 13.57 -4.97
N ALA A 37 11.16 13.82 -6.21
CA ALA A 37 10.16 13.00 -6.92
C ALA A 37 10.71 11.68 -7.50
N THR A 38 11.53 10.97 -6.73
CA THR A 38 12.25 9.78 -7.17
C THR A 38 11.61 8.47 -6.67
N GLY A 39 10.67 8.54 -5.73
CA GLY A 39 9.95 7.37 -5.22
C GLY A 39 8.94 6.79 -6.23
N VAL A 40 8.62 5.50 -6.03
CA VAL A 40 7.46 4.81 -6.60
C VAL A 40 6.72 4.15 -5.44
N PHE A 41 5.42 4.37 -5.35
CA PHE A 41 4.62 3.99 -4.19
C PHE A 41 3.50 3.04 -4.58
N VAL A 42 3.35 1.97 -3.81
CA VAL A 42 2.22 1.03 -3.92
C VAL A 42 1.54 1.00 -2.56
N ILE A 43 0.31 1.51 -2.49
CA ILE A 43 -0.51 1.47 -1.29
C ILE A 43 -1.43 0.25 -1.39
N ILE A 44 -1.21 -0.74 -0.53
CA ILE A 44 -2.07 -1.93 -0.45
C ILE A 44 -3.04 -1.75 0.71
N THR A 45 -4.34 -1.92 0.44
CA THR A 45 -5.40 -1.85 1.44
C THR A 45 -6.25 -3.11 1.40
N VAL A 46 -6.88 -3.45 2.51
CA VAL A 46 -7.86 -4.53 2.64
C VAL A 46 -8.95 -4.05 3.59
N SER A 47 -10.19 -4.50 3.38
CA SER A 47 -11.27 -4.25 4.34
C SER A 47 -11.01 -5.04 5.63
N ALA A 48 -11.32 -4.44 6.78
CA ALA A 48 -11.21 -5.15 8.06
C ALA A 48 -12.28 -6.25 8.15
N ASP A 49 -11.91 -7.43 8.68
CA ASP A 49 -12.86 -8.54 8.88
C ASP A 49 -13.97 -8.17 9.87
N SER A 50 -13.65 -7.32 10.84
CA SER A 50 -14.62 -6.69 11.74
C SER A 50 -14.27 -5.22 11.93
N ASP A 51 -15.27 -4.35 11.82
CA ASP A 51 -15.11 -2.93 12.03
C ASP A 51 -15.42 -2.56 13.49
N ILE A 52 -14.36 -2.32 14.26
CA ILE A 52 -14.48 -1.98 15.68
C ILE A 52 -14.99 -0.55 15.79
N ALA A 53 -16.15 -0.37 16.44
CA ALA A 53 -16.74 0.94 16.64
C ALA A 53 -15.84 1.86 17.48
N ILE A 54 -15.80 3.14 17.12
CA ILE A 54 -15.15 4.20 17.89
C ILE A 54 -16.23 4.91 18.70
N PRO A 55 -16.16 4.94 20.05
CA PRO A 55 -17.16 5.60 20.87
C PRO A 55 -17.37 7.07 20.48
N GLY A 56 -18.60 7.45 20.20
CA GLY A 56 -18.97 8.83 19.84
C GLY A 56 -18.80 9.19 18.36
N GLU A 57 -18.27 8.31 17.53
CA GLU A 57 -18.10 8.53 16.09
C GLU A 57 -19.10 7.73 15.26
N ALA A 58 -19.41 8.23 14.06
CA ALA A 58 -20.30 7.56 13.11
C ALA A 58 -19.60 6.44 12.31
N PHE A 59 -18.31 6.21 12.55
CA PHE A 59 -17.49 5.25 11.82
C PHE A 59 -16.61 4.41 12.77
N GLY A 60 -16.19 3.23 12.31
CA GLY A 60 -15.26 2.36 13.04
C GLY A 60 -13.80 2.55 12.65
N PHE A 61 -12.91 1.82 13.32
CA PHE A 61 -11.47 1.86 13.06
C PHE A 61 -11.09 1.37 11.66
N GLY A 62 -11.80 0.39 11.10
CA GLY A 62 -11.59 -0.11 9.74
C GLY A 62 -11.90 0.97 8.71
N GLN A 63 -13.03 1.64 8.84
CA GLN A 63 -13.40 2.79 8.01
C GLN A 63 -12.38 3.93 8.14
N LEU A 64 -11.96 4.27 9.36
CA LEU A 64 -10.95 5.30 9.60
C LEU A 64 -9.62 4.97 8.90
N ASN A 65 -9.13 3.73 9.03
CA ASN A 65 -7.88 3.29 8.41
C ASN A 65 -7.95 3.34 6.87
N LEU A 66 -9.07 2.90 6.28
CA LEU A 66 -9.29 2.98 4.83
C LEU A 66 -9.34 4.43 4.35
N ALA A 67 -10.05 5.30 5.08
CA ALA A 67 -10.12 6.72 4.77
C ALA A 67 -8.74 7.39 4.85
N GLN A 68 -7.92 7.04 5.85
CA GLN A 68 -6.55 7.53 5.96
C GLN A 68 -5.66 7.07 4.80
N ALA A 69 -5.72 5.78 4.43
CA ALA A 69 -4.96 5.27 3.29
C ALA A 69 -5.38 5.91 1.96
N GLU A 70 -6.67 6.18 1.79
CA GLU A 70 -7.20 6.89 0.64
C GLU A 70 -6.77 8.35 0.60
N GLY A 71 -6.81 9.04 1.74
CA GLY A 71 -6.29 10.39 1.87
C GLY A 71 -4.82 10.49 1.50
N ASP A 72 -4.00 9.52 1.92
CA ASP A 72 -2.58 9.49 1.58
C ASP A 72 -2.34 9.29 0.08
N TYR A 73 -3.07 8.36 -0.54
CA TYR A 73 -3.06 8.17 -1.98
C TYR A 73 -3.39 9.47 -2.72
N ARG A 74 -4.48 10.15 -2.33
CA ARG A 74 -4.90 11.41 -2.96
C ARG A 74 -3.85 12.51 -2.83
N VAL A 75 -3.20 12.62 -1.67
CA VAL A 75 -2.12 13.59 -1.45
C VAL A 75 -0.91 13.28 -2.34
N LEU A 76 -0.47 12.02 -2.41
CA LEU A 76 0.65 11.63 -3.27
C LEU A 76 0.31 11.86 -4.75
N ALA A 77 -0.89 11.48 -5.19
CA ALA A 77 -1.33 11.69 -6.56
C ALA A 77 -1.42 13.19 -6.90
N GLY A 78 -1.96 14.02 -6.00
CA GLY A 78 -2.04 15.47 -6.20
C GLY A 78 -0.70 16.20 -6.18
N LEU A 79 0.37 15.54 -5.71
CA LEU A 79 1.76 16.02 -5.77
C LEU A 79 2.53 15.41 -6.95
N ASP A 80 1.82 14.84 -7.93
CA ASP A 80 2.38 14.14 -9.11
C ASP A 80 3.40 13.05 -8.76
N ARG A 81 3.22 12.40 -7.60
CA ARG A 81 4.04 11.23 -7.24
C ARG A 81 3.56 10.01 -8.00
N ARG A 82 4.50 9.14 -8.38
CA ARG A 82 4.19 7.83 -8.98
C ARG A 82 3.61 6.92 -7.90
N VAL A 83 2.28 6.89 -7.81
CA VAL A 83 1.55 6.11 -6.79
C VAL A 83 0.40 5.35 -7.42
N ILE A 84 0.23 4.10 -7.00
CA ILE A 84 -0.99 3.32 -7.23
C ILE A 84 -1.56 2.84 -5.90
N ARG A 85 -2.88 2.69 -5.83
CA ARG A 85 -3.56 2.03 -4.72
C ARG A 85 -4.18 0.72 -5.20
N VAL A 86 -3.87 -0.36 -4.52
CA VAL A 86 -4.45 -1.68 -4.74
C VAL A 86 -5.32 -2.03 -3.53
N HIS A 87 -6.61 -2.25 -3.77
CA HIS A 87 -7.53 -2.72 -2.74
C HIS A 87 -7.79 -4.21 -2.91
N LEU A 88 -7.47 -4.99 -1.88
CA LEU A 88 -7.72 -6.42 -1.83
C LEU A 88 -9.19 -6.64 -1.45
N SER A 89 -9.98 -7.18 -2.39
CA SER A 89 -11.38 -7.53 -2.19
C SER A 89 -11.57 -8.93 -1.58
N CYS A 90 -10.49 -9.52 -1.04
CA CYS A 90 -10.45 -10.83 -0.42
C CYS A 90 -9.55 -10.76 0.83
N PRO A 91 -9.54 -11.79 1.68
CA PRO A 91 -8.62 -11.89 2.80
C PRO A 91 -7.18 -11.58 2.39
N MET A 92 -6.44 -10.95 3.31
CA MET A 92 -5.13 -10.37 3.03
C MET A 92 -4.14 -11.41 2.48
N ASP A 93 -4.09 -12.59 3.08
CA ASP A 93 -3.25 -13.72 2.65
C ASP A 93 -3.53 -14.09 1.17
N MET A 94 -4.78 -14.38 0.82
CA MET A 94 -5.18 -14.70 -0.54
C MET A 94 -4.89 -13.56 -1.53
N GLY A 95 -5.11 -12.32 -1.11
CA GLY A 95 -4.89 -11.15 -1.96
C GLY A 95 -3.41 -10.93 -2.23
N LEU A 96 -2.56 -11.13 -1.23
CA LEU A 96 -1.11 -11.04 -1.38
C LEU A 96 -0.55 -12.17 -2.23
N GLU A 97 -1.06 -13.39 -2.10
CA GLU A 97 -0.69 -14.53 -2.96
C GLU A 97 -1.02 -14.24 -4.43
N LYS A 98 -2.23 -13.74 -4.71
CA LYS A 98 -2.62 -13.34 -6.07
C LYS A 98 -1.71 -12.25 -6.64
N LEU A 99 -1.37 -11.24 -5.83
CA LEU A 99 -0.42 -10.20 -6.26
C LEU A 99 0.96 -10.78 -6.56
N SER A 100 1.45 -11.71 -5.73
CA SER A 100 2.71 -12.42 -5.97
C SER A 100 2.69 -13.15 -7.32
N ALA A 101 1.64 -13.92 -7.59
CA ALA A 101 1.52 -14.69 -8.82
C ALA A 101 1.43 -13.81 -10.09
N CYS A 102 0.79 -12.65 -10.00
CA CYS A 102 0.75 -11.67 -11.10
C CYS A 102 2.15 -11.18 -11.48
N LEU A 103 3.03 -10.94 -10.49
CA LEU A 103 4.40 -10.50 -10.74
C LEU A 103 5.28 -11.60 -11.36
N GLU A 104 5.03 -12.88 -11.06
CA GLU A 104 5.75 -14.00 -11.69
C GLU A 104 5.39 -14.14 -13.17
N THR A 105 4.11 -14.02 -13.48
CA THR A 105 3.59 -14.17 -14.85
C THR A 105 4.17 -13.11 -15.79
N ASP A 106 4.30 -11.87 -15.33
CA ASP A 106 4.85 -10.76 -16.12
C ASP A 106 6.38 -10.85 -16.28
N ALA A 107 7.09 -11.32 -15.25
CA ALA A 107 8.53 -11.58 -15.32
C ALA A 107 8.88 -12.68 -16.34
N MET A 108 8.02 -13.69 -16.50
CA MET A 108 8.18 -14.73 -17.52
C MET A 108 7.80 -14.26 -18.93
N ALA A 109 6.92 -13.27 -19.05
CA ALA A 109 6.50 -12.70 -20.34
C ALA A 109 7.47 -11.64 -20.88
N SER A 110 8.30 -11.06 -20.01
CA SER A 110 9.21 -9.95 -20.31
C SER A 110 10.69 -10.37 -20.47
N GLY A 111 10.97 -11.67 -20.44
CA GLY A 111 12.31 -12.26 -20.63
C GLY A 111 12.45 -12.94 -21.98
#